data_AF-A0A1I6S4K5-F1
#
_entry.id   AF-A0A1I6S4K5-F1
#
_cell.length_a   1.000
_cell.length_b   1.000
_cell.length_c   1.000
_cell.angle_alpha   90.00
_cell.angle_beta   90.00
_cell.angle_gamma   90.00
#
_symmetry.space_group_name_H-M   'P 1'
#
loop_
_entity.id
_entity.type
_entity.pdbx_description
1 polymer ?
#
loop_
_entity_poly.entity_id
_entity_poly.type
_entity_poly.pdbx_seq_one_letter_code
_entity_poly.pdbx_strand_id
1 'polypeptide(L)'
;MRLPHTPIAAAPVAALALVAAACTPADNDGANADAAGEAAPIETRTVVETREVAVPTSPVVVEREVAVPTPPVEIERVPEGDTTTVRAGRDGVEVETTNR
;
A
#
# COMPACT_ATOMS: atom_id res chain seq x y z
N MET A 1 29.34 26.15 72.16
CA MET A 1 28.22 26.41 73.09
C MET A 1 27.08 25.48 72.67
N ARG A 2 26.67 24.57 73.56
CA ARG A 2 25.66 23.54 73.29
C ARG A 2 24.29 24.19 73.14
N LEU A 3 23.51 23.79 72.13
CA LEU A 3 22.05 23.85 72.19
C LEU A 3 21.43 22.63 71.48
N PRO A 4 20.23 22.24 71.92
CA PRO A 4 19.90 20.87 72.28
C PRO A 4 19.20 20.06 71.19
N HIS A 5 19.18 18.76 71.47
CA HIS A 5 18.47 17.73 70.74
C HIS A 5 16.94 17.88 70.85
N THR A 6 16.26 17.56 69.73
CA THR A 6 14.92 16.98 69.57
C THR A 6 13.70 17.81 70.01
N PRO A 7 12.65 17.86 69.16
CA PRO A 7 11.69 16.76 69.15
C PRO A 7 11.31 16.19 67.78
N ILE A 8 11.14 14.87 67.82
CA ILE A 8 10.41 13.96 66.94
C ILE A 8 9.24 14.66 66.23
N ALA A 9 9.29 14.73 64.90
CA ALA A 9 8.11 14.99 64.09
C ALA A 9 7.60 13.66 63.52
N ALA A 10 6.34 13.38 63.84
CA ALA A 10 5.63 12.15 63.60
C ALA A 10 5.62 11.72 62.12
N ALA A 11 5.78 10.42 61.89
CA ALA A 11 5.53 9.80 60.60
C ALA A 11 4.04 9.89 60.24
N PRO A 12 3.65 10.33 59.04
CA PRO A 12 2.31 10.08 58.56
C PRO A 12 2.26 8.65 58.00
N VAL A 13 2.05 7.65 58.87
CA VAL A 13 1.53 6.35 58.45
C VAL A 13 0.02 6.50 58.33
N ALA A 14 -0.44 7.06 57.20
CA ALA A 14 -1.86 7.13 56.90
C ALA A 14 -2.07 7.22 55.38
N ALA A 15 -1.59 6.22 54.65
CA ALA A 15 -1.97 6.04 53.26
C ALA A 15 -2.02 4.54 52.97
N LEU A 16 -3.09 3.87 53.39
CA LEU A 16 -3.56 2.58 52.87
C LEU A 16 -4.93 2.26 53.49
N ALA A 17 -5.96 3.02 53.09
CA ALA A 17 -7.35 2.69 53.42
C ALA A 17 -8.32 3.05 52.28
N LEU A 18 -7.88 2.86 51.02
CA LEU A 18 -8.75 3.00 49.84
C LEU A 18 -8.82 1.68 49.05
N VAL A 19 -9.18 0.58 49.73
CA VAL A 19 -9.38 -0.74 49.10
C VAL A 19 -10.73 -1.34 49.53
N ALA A 20 -11.80 -0.56 49.41
CA ALA A 20 -13.16 -1.11 49.56
C ALA A 20 -14.22 -0.45 48.65
N ALA A 21 -13.88 0.62 47.90
CA ALA A 21 -14.85 1.32 47.05
C ALA A 21 -14.64 1.10 45.53
N ALA A 22 -13.66 0.28 45.12
CA ALA A 22 -13.42 0.00 43.69
C ALA A 22 -14.27 -1.16 43.13
N CYS A 23 -15.05 -1.84 43.98
CA CYS A 23 -15.95 -2.92 43.57
C CYS A 23 -17.37 -2.69 44.13
N THR A 24 -17.95 -1.54 43.85
CA THR A 24 -19.41 -1.39 43.86
C THR A 24 -19.84 -1.01 42.45
N PRO A 25 -20.74 -1.76 41.80
CA PRO A 25 -21.42 -1.25 40.61
C PRO A 25 -22.04 0.10 40.98
N ALA A 26 -21.85 1.10 40.12
CA ALA A 26 -22.53 2.37 40.26
C ALA A 26 -24.02 2.16 39.94
N ASP A 27 -24.78 1.76 40.95
CA ASP A 27 -26.24 1.69 40.95
C ASP A 27 -26.76 3.12 40.73
N ASN A 28 -27.20 3.40 39.50
CA ASN A 28 -27.88 4.64 39.13
C ASN A 28 -29.34 4.33 38.83
N ASP A 29 -30.02 3.59 39.71
CA ASP A 29 -31.44 3.35 39.58
C ASP A 29 -32.23 4.32 40.45
N GLY A 30 -32.60 5.43 39.82
CA GLY A 30 -33.76 6.18 40.24
C GLY A 30 -35.00 5.28 40.17
N ALA A 31 -35.59 5.01 41.33
CA ALA A 31 -36.99 4.65 41.52
C ALA A 31 -37.65 3.73 40.46
N ASN A 32 -37.56 2.42 40.67
CA ASN A 32 -38.75 1.58 40.47
C ASN A 32 -38.61 0.28 41.27
N ALA A 33 -39.33 0.20 42.39
CA ALA A 33 -39.70 -1.09 42.97
C ALA A 33 -40.79 -1.70 42.08
N ASP A 34 -40.77 -3.02 41.90
CA ASP A 34 -41.69 -3.84 41.11
C ASP A 34 -41.45 -3.90 39.60
N ALA A 35 -40.47 -4.72 39.21
CA ALA A 35 -40.63 -5.65 38.09
C ALA A 35 -39.54 -6.74 38.15
N ALA A 36 -39.83 -7.88 38.78
CA ALA A 36 -39.21 -9.13 38.41
C ALA A 36 -39.74 -9.53 37.02
N GLY A 37 -39.34 -8.77 36.00
CA GLY A 37 -39.59 -9.08 34.60
C GLY A 37 -38.55 -10.09 34.16
N GLU A 38 -39.02 -11.28 33.76
CA GLU A 38 -38.27 -12.32 33.07
C GLU A 38 -37.23 -11.70 32.12
N ALA A 39 -35.95 -12.00 32.34
CA ALA A 39 -34.87 -11.47 31.53
C ALA A 39 -35.12 -11.86 30.07
N ALA A 40 -35.50 -10.87 29.25
CA ALA A 40 -35.75 -11.08 27.83
C ALA A 40 -34.49 -11.73 27.20
N PRO A 41 -34.65 -12.71 26.28
CA PRO A 41 -33.52 -13.35 25.65
C PRO A 41 -32.68 -12.31 24.90
N ILE A 42 -31.38 -12.25 25.22
CA ILE A 42 -30.45 -11.33 24.57
C ILE A 42 -30.14 -11.88 23.18
N GLU A 43 -30.76 -11.31 22.14
CA GLU A 43 -30.50 -11.70 20.76
C GLU A 43 -29.17 -11.08 20.27
N THR A 44 -28.19 -11.95 20.01
CA THR A 44 -26.92 -11.53 19.38
C THR A 44 -27.07 -11.61 17.87
N ARG A 45 -26.84 -10.50 17.17
CA ARG A 45 -26.81 -10.45 15.70
C ARG A 45 -25.40 -10.21 15.19
N THR A 46 -25.01 -10.96 14.16
CA THR A 46 -23.76 -10.75 13.43
C THR A 46 -24.00 -9.75 12.31
N VAL A 47 -23.25 -8.65 12.30
CA VAL A 47 -23.23 -7.71 11.18
C VAL A 47 -22.10 -8.10 10.25
N VAL A 48 -22.44 -8.42 9.00
CA VAL A 48 -21.45 -8.71 7.94
C VAL A 48 -21.41 -7.51 7.01
N GLU A 49 -20.25 -6.84 6.95
CA GLU A 49 -19.98 -5.78 5.99
C GLU A 49 -19.20 -6.34 4.80
N THR A 50 -19.79 -6.29 3.62
CA THR A 50 -19.12 -6.67 2.38
C THR A 50 -18.54 -5.44 1.71
N ARG A 51 -17.22 -5.42 1.53
CA ARG A 51 -16.51 -4.40 0.76
C ARG A 51 -16.29 -4.87 -0.67
N GLU A 52 -16.57 -4.00 -1.63
CA GLU A 52 -16.18 -4.24 -3.02
C GLU A 52 -14.67 -3.98 -3.17
N VAL A 53 -13.96 -4.95 -3.75
CA VAL A 53 -12.52 -4.83 -4.04
C VAL A 53 -12.39 -4.68 -5.55
N ALA A 54 -11.90 -3.52 -5.98
CA ALA A 54 -11.63 -3.28 -7.39
C ALA A 54 -10.53 -4.24 -7.88
N VAL A 55 -10.84 -5.00 -8.93
CA VAL A 55 -9.86 -5.89 -9.58
C VAL A 55 -9.10 -5.09 -10.63
N PRO A 56 -7.77 -4.96 -10.54
CA PRO A 56 -7.00 -4.27 -11.55
C PRO A 56 -7.05 -5.05 -12.86
N THR A 57 -7.44 -4.37 -13.94
CA THR A 57 -7.39 -4.94 -15.29
C THR A 57 -5.97 -4.88 -15.84
N SER A 58 -5.56 -5.94 -16.54
CA SER A 58 -4.25 -6.00 -17.20
C SER A 58 -4.12 -4.91 -18.26
N PRO A 59 -2.92 -4.30 -18.41
CA PRO A 59 -2.67 -3.29 -19.43
C PRO A 59 -2.76 -3.89 -20.84
N VAL A 60 -3.30 -3.11 -21.78
CA VAL A 60 -3.35 -3.47 -23.19
C VAL A 60 -2.00 -3.15 -23.83
N VAL A 61 -1.34 -4.17 -24.40
CA VAL A 61 -0.12 -3.98 -25.18
C VAL A 61 -0.50 -3.72 -26.64
N VAL A 62 0.00 -2.61 -27.20
CA VAL A 62 -0.19 -2.26 -28.61
C VAL A 62 1.15 -2.32 -29.31
N GLU A 63 1.33 -3.30 -30.20
CA GLU A 63 2.50 -3.38 -31.06
C GLU A 63 2.28 -2.46 -32.27
N ARG A 64 3.24 -1.56 -32.50
CA ARG A 64 3.23 -0.64 -33.65
C ARG A 64 4.41 -0.97 -34.56
N GLU A 65 4.13 -1.24 -35.83
CA GLU A 65 5.17 -1.34 -36.84
C GLU A 65 5.79 0.05 -37.06
N VAL A 66 7.12 0.14 -36.92
CA VAL A 66 7.88 1.36 -37.18
C VAL A 66 8.52 1.22 -38.55
N ALA A 67 8.15 2.11 -39.48
CA ALA A 67 8.81 2.19 -40.78
C ALA A 67 10.29 2.54 -40.59
N VAL A 68 11.17 1.64 -41.05
CA VAL A 68 12.62 1.86 -41.03
C VAL A 68 12.99 2.64 -42.30
N PRO A 69 13.65 3.81 -42.20
CA PRO A 69 14.10 4.54 -43.37
C PRO A 69 15.13 3.69 -44.13
N THR A 70 14.90 3.51 -45.43
CA THR A 70 15.86 2.84 -46.32
C THR A 70 17.12 3.71 -46.42
N PRO A 71 18.33 3.17 -46.18
CA PRO A 71 19.55 3.93 -46.34
C PRO A 71 19.79 4.30 -47.82
N PRO A 72 20.55 5.37 -48.08
CA PRO A 72 20.88 5.79 -49.44
C PRO A 72 21.60 4.67 -50.21
N VAL A 73 21.31 4.58 -51.51
CA VAL A 73 21.94 3.62 -52.43
C VAL A 73 23.21 4.25 -52.99
N GLU A 74 24.35 3.60 -52.79
CA GLU A 74 25.62 3.99 -53.40
C GLU A 74 25.78 3.29 -54.75
N ILE A 75 26.09 4.06 -55.80
CA ILE A 75 26.35 3.56 -57.15
C ILE A 75 27.79 3.93 -57.51
N GLU A 76 28.67 2.95 -57.52
CA GLU A 76 30.04 3.12 -58.01
C GLU A 76 30.05 2.93 -59.53
N ARG A 77 30.55 3.93 -60.26
CA ARG A 77 30.73 3.86 -61.71
C ARG A 77 32.18 3.49 -61.99
N VAL A 78 32.40 2.30 -62.53
CA VAL A 78 33.72 1.88 -63.02
C VAL A 78 33.93 2.55 -64.40
N PRO A 79 35.15 3.03 -64.72
CA PRO A 79 35.41 3.82 -65.93
C PRO A 79 35.12 3.15 -67.29
N GLU A 80 34.66 1.89 -67.33
CA GLU A 80 34.44 1.12 -68.57
C GLU A 80 32.95 0.83 -68.88
N GLY A 81 32.02 1.41 -68.11
CA GLY A 81 30.57 1.28 -68.35
C GLY A 81 29.87 0.23 -67.49
N ASP A 82 30.63 -0.50 -66.68
CA ASP A 82 30.11 -1.39 -65.66
C ASP A 82 29.59 -0.60 -64.45
N THR A 83 28.48 -1.05 -63.88
CA THR A 83 27.86 -0.41 -62.71
C THR A 83 27.64 -1.42 -61.60
N THR A 84 28.03 -1.05 -60.38
CA THR A 84 27.69 -1.80 -59.16
C THR A 84 26.74 -0.98 -58.31
N THR A 85 25.59 -1.56 -57.96
CA THR A 85 24.59 -0.97 -57.08
C THR A 85 24.57 -1.73 -55.75
N VAL A 86 24.75 -1.03 -54.63
CA VAL A 86 24.73 -1.61 -53.29
C VAL A 86 23.50 -1.10 -52.51
N ARG A 87 22.67 -2.01 -52.01
CA ARG A 87 21.42 -1.70 -51.29
C ARG A 87 21.36 -2.42 -49.97
N ALA A 88 20.84 -1.77 -48.92
CA ALA A 88 20.49 -2.48 -47.69
C ALA A 88 19.03 -2.93 -47.75
N GLY A 89 18.81 -4.23 -47.76
CA GLY A 89 17.50 -4.88 -47.66
C GLY A 89 17.16 -5.29 -46.23
N ARG A 90 15.95 -5.82 -46.03
CA ARG A 90 15.49 -6.32 -44.73
C ARG A 90 16.40 -7.44 -44.17
N ASP A 91 16.96 -8.25 -45.06
CA ASP A 91 17.71 -9.47 -44.70
C ASP A 91 19.24 -9.31 -44.86
N GLY A 92 19.74 -8.11 -45.19
CA GLY A 92 21.18 -7.86 -45.37
C GLY A 92 21.52 -6.84 -46.46
N VAL A 93 22.72 -6.95 -47.03
CA VAL A 93 23.19 -6.10 -48.14
C VAL A 93 23.02 -6.85 -49.46
N GLU A 94 22.34 -6.23 -50.42
CA GLU A 94 22.14 -6.71 -51.79
C GLU A 94 23.11 -5.97 -52.72
N VAL A 95 23.84 -6.72 -53.56
CA VAL A 95 24.80 -6.17 -54.53
C VAL A 95 24.40 -6.62 -55.92
N GLU A 96 24.12 -5.66 -56.81
CA GLU A 96 23.84 -5.91 -58.22
C GLU A 96 24.97 -5.35 -59.09
N THR A 97 25.58 -6.21 -59.90
CA THR A 97 26.63 -5.81 -60.86
C THR A 97 26.11 -5.98 -62.27
N THR A 98 26.07 -4.88 -63.02
CA THR A 98 25.77 -4.89 -64.47
C THR A 98 27.06 -4.71 -65.22
N ASN A 99 27.44 -5.72 -66.01
CA ASN A 99 28.57 -5.65 -66.95
C ASN A 99 28.03 -5.33 -68.35
N ARG A 100 28.69 -4.44 -69.09
CA ARG A 100 28.28 -4.05 -70.45
C ARG A 100 28.94 -4.88 -71.55
#